data_AF-A0A6G7NTD5-F1
#
_entry.id   AF-A0A6G7NTD5-F1
#
_cell.length_a   1.000
_cell.length_b   1.000
_cell.length_c   1.000
_cell.angle_alpha   90.00
_cell.angle_beta   90.00
_cell.angle_gamma   90.00
#
_symmetry.space_group_name_H-M   'P 1'
#
loop_
_entity.id
_entity.type
_entity.pdbx_description
1 polymer ?
#
loop_
_entity_poly.entity_id
_entity_poly.type
_entity_poly.pdbx_seq_one_letter_code
_entity_poly.pdbx_strand_id
1 'polypeptide(L)'
;ELNTMSILPIMMKHHHPRMSEATTKYFLIQATAAATLLFASTINAWQTGQWSLTQTNSPMTTAMATIAIMVKLGLAPTHSWYPEVLQGTTLHTAMIISTWQKIAPLTLLYLIHNNTNHTILITCGLMSVIIGGITGLNQTQARKIMAFSSIAHMGWFLTAMTINQSLTTLTIVLYLVTTTATFIALPTTSGKTINDL
;
A
#
# COMPACT_ATOMS: atom_id res chain seq x y z
N GLU A 1 -13.45 3.23 2.28
CA GLU A 1 -14.18 2.22 3.08
C GLU A 1 -14.86 1.19 2.21
N LEU A 2 -15.54 1.58 1.13
CA LEU A 2 -16.14 0.61 0.20
C LEU A 2 -15.13 -0.44 -0.29
N ASN A 3 -13.94 0.00 -0.73
CA ASN A 3 -12.87 -0.90 -1.20
C ASN A 3 -12.39 -1.90 -0.12
N THR A 4 -12.36 -1.45 1.14
CA THR A 4 -11.91 -2.27 2.27
C THR A 4 -13.00 -3.26 2.69
N MET A 5 -14.28 -2.87 2.65
CA MET A 5 -15.39 -3.77 2.97
C MET A 5 -15.61 -4.81 1.86
N SER A 6 -15.46 -4.43 0.59
CA SER A 6 -15.69 -5.34 -0.54
C SER A 6 -14.65 -6.46 -0.65
N ILE A 7 -13.44 -6.27 -0.15
CA ILE A 7 -12.36 -7.26 -0.25
C ILE A 7 -12.39 -8.30 0.88
N LEU A 8 -13.01 -8.02 2.03
CA LEU A 8 -13.02 -8.97 3.17
C LEU A 8 -13.69 -10.32 2.83
N PRO A 9 -14.85 -10.37 2.16
CA PRO A 9 -15.47 -11.66 1.78
C PRO A 9 -14.59 -12.45 0.81
N ILE A 10 -13.88 -11.75 -0.07
CA ILE A 10 -12.96 -12.34 -1.03
C ILE A 10 -11.75 -12.95 -0.31
N MET A 11 -11.23 -12.29 0.74
CA MET A 11 -10.14 -12.82 1.56
C MET A 11 -10.55 -14.03 2.41
N MET A 12 -11.78 -14.05 2.94
CA MET A 12 -12.32 -15.16 3.73
C MET A 12 -13.07 -16.22 2.90
N LYS A 13 -12.86 -16.27 1.59
CA LYS A 13 -13.57 -17.21 0.70
C LYS A 13 -13.50 -18.66 1.19
N HIS A 14 -12.39 -19.05 1.80
CA HIS A 14 -12.22 -20.36 2.43
C HIS A 14 -12.07 -20.20 3.95
N HIS A 15 -12.76 -21.04 4.70
CA HIS A 15 -12.71 -21.05 6.15
C HIS A 15 -11.46 -21.76 6.66
N HIS A 16 -10.32 -21.06 6.64
CA HIS A 16 -9.06 -21.51 7.22
C HIS A 16 -8.53 -20.48 8.20
N PRO A 17 -7.95 -20.88 9.36
CA PRO A 17 -7.52 -19.96 10.42
C PRO A 17 -6.54 -18.88 9.94
N ARG A 18 -5.63 -19.21 9.02
CA ARG A 18 -4.72 -18.21 8.41
C ARG A 18 -5.42 -17.14 7.58
N MET A 19 -6.50 -17.47 6.88
CA MET A 19 -7.26 -16.50 6.09
C MET A 19 -8.09 -15.59 7.00
N SER A 20 -8.65 -16.12 8.09
CA SER A 20 -9.32 -15.29 9.10
C SER A 20 -8.33 -14.34 9.77
N GLU A 21 -7.14 -14.80 10.15
CA GLU A 21 -6.10 -13.94 10.75
C GLU A 21 -5.64 -12.84 9.79
N ALA A 22 -5.39 -13.18 8.52
CA ALA A 22 -5.04 -12.18 7.50
C ALA A 22 -6.17 -11.16 7.29
N THR A 23 -7.42 -11.60 7.29
CA THR A 23 -8.57 -10.72 7.11
C THR A 23 -8.76 -9.79 8.30
N THR A 24 -8.61 -10.28 9.53
CA THR A 24 -8.72 -9.45 10.74
C THR A 24 -7.58 -8.42 10.81
N LYS A 25 -6.34 -8.82 10.51
CA LYS A 25 -5.19 -7.90 10.42
C LYS A 25 -5.44 -6.80 9.38
N TYR A 26 -5.86 -7.18 8.17
CA TYR A 26 -6.18 -6.23 7.11
C TYR A 26 -7.29 -5.27 7.53
N PHE A 27 -8.39 -5.79 8.09
CA PHE A 27 -9.52 -4.96 8.52
C PHE A 27 -9.12 -3.93 9.56
N LEU A 28 -8.46 -4.34 10.65
CA LEU A 28 -8.08 -3.43 11.73
C LEU A 28 -7.17 -2.30 11.24
N ILE A 29 -6.20 -2.62 10.40
CA ILE A 29 -5.21 -1.66 9.90
C ILE A 29 -5.84 -0.71 8.87
N GLN A 30 -6.70 -1.22 8.00
CA GLN A 30 -7.36 -0.37 7.01
C GLN A 30 -8.47 0.49 7.63
N ALA A 31 -9.14 0.00 8.67
CA ALA A 31 -10.12 0.77 9.45
C ALA A 31 -9.45 1.91 10.22
N THR A 32 -8.35 1.62 10.92
CA THR A 32 -7.56 2.66 11.61
C THR A 32 -7.03 3.71 10.62
N ALA A 33 -6.51 3.29 9.46
CA ALA A 33 -6.08 4.21 8.41
C ALA A 33 -7.23 5.02 7.79
N ALA A 34 -8.43 4.46 7.70
CA ALA A 34 -9.61 5.21 7.23
C ALA A 34 -10.06 6.24 8.27
N ALA A 35 -10.10 5.87 9.55
CA ALA A 35 -10.46 6.75 10.64
C ALA A 35 -9.47 7.92 10.79
N THR A 36 -8.16 7.69 10.66
CA THR A 36 -7.16 8.76 10.69
C THR A 36 -7.28 9.70 9.50
N LEU A 37 -7.58 9.19 8.30
CA LEU A 37 -7.85 10.02 7.13
C LEU A 37 -9.11 10.88 7.30
N LEU A 38 -10.18 10.29 7.83
CA LEU A 38 -11.41 11.02 8.15
C LEU A 38 -11.13 12.12 9.17
N PHE A 39 -10.40 11.80 10.24
CA PHE A 39 -10.01 12.78 11.25
C PHE A 39 -9.14 13.92 10.68
N ALA A 40 -8.22 13.63 9.76
CA ALA A 40 -7.47 14.67 9.06
C ALA A 40 -8.39 15.58 8.23
N SER A 41 -9.39 15.02 7.55
CA SER A 41 -10.36 15.78 6.75
C SER A 41 -11.30 16.64 7.60
N THR A 42 -11.72 16.17 8.78
CA THR A 42 -12.58 16.95 9.68
C THR A 42 -11.82 18.09 10.35
N ILE A 43 -10.56 17.88 10.74
CA ILE A 43 -9.69 18.98 11.21
C ILE A 43 -9.52 20.01 10.11
N ASN A 44 -9.29 19.57 8.87
CA ASN A 44 -9.16 20.50 7.74
C ASN A 44 -10.44 21.32 7.52
N ALA A 45 -11.61 20.68 7.50
CA ALA A 45 -12.90 21.35 7.36
C ALA A 45 -13.16 22.32 8.51
N TRP A 46 -12.76 21.97 9.73
CA TRP A 46 -12.85 22.85 10.89
C TRP A 46 -11.95 24.08 10.78
N GLN A 47 -10.73 23.93 10.24
CA GLN A 47 -9.77 25.02 10.10
C GLN A 47 -10.06 25.95 8.92
N THR A 48 -10.48 25.40 7.77
CA THR A 48 -10.62 26.14 6.51
C THR A 48 -12.06 26.41 6.10
N GLY A 49 -13.03 25.74 6.74
CA GLY A 49 -14.44 25.77 6.33
C GLY A 49 -14.73 24.98 5.04
N GLN A 50 -13.73 24.32 4.45
CA GLN A 50 -13.86 23.59 3.19
C GLN A 50 -13.51 22.11 3.34
N TRP A 51 -14.19 21.26 2.57
CA TRP A 51 -13.94 19.81 2.55
C TRP A 51 -12.82 19.40 1.57
N SER A 52 -12.23 20.36 0.85
CA SER A 52 -11.18 20.11 -0.14
C SER A 52 -9.85 19.80 0.54
N LEU A 53 -9.32 18.60 0.32
CA LEU A 53 -7.99 18.19 0.79
C LEU A 53 -6.83 18.73 -0.07
N THR A 54 -7.12 19.32 -1.22
CA THR A 54 -6.11 19.84 -2.17
C THR A 54 -5.62 21.24 -1.82
N GLN A 55 -6.30 21.97 -0.93
CA GLN A 55 -6.00 23.37 -0.60
C GLN A 55 -5.55 23.55 0.85
N THR A 56 -5.15 22.47 1.51
CA THR A 56 -4.82 22.48 2.93
C THR A 56 -3.41 23.01 3.18
N ASN A 57 -3.30 24.09 3.95
CA ASN A 57 -2.01 24.69 4.31
C ASN A 57 -1.51 24.27 5.71
N SER A 58 -2.32 23.53 6.49
CA SER A 58 -1.91 23.15 7.84
C SER A 58 -0.99 21.92 7.81
N PRO A 59 0.27 22.03 8.29
CA PRO A 59 1.25 20.94 8.20
C PRO A 59 0.83 19.71 9.01
N MET A 60 0.04 19.90 10.06
CA MET A 60 -0.51 18.81 10.86
C MET A 60 -1.51 17.96 10.06
N THR A 61 -2.45 18.57 9.33
CA THR A 61 -3.45 17.82 8.57
C THR A 61 -2.82 17.07 7.41
N THR A 62 -1.87 17.69 6.71
CA THR A 62 -1.14 17.04 5.61
C THR A 62 -0.27 15.90 6.11
N ALA A 63 0.42 16.05 7.25
CA ALA A 63 1.18 14.97 7.87
C ALA A 63 0.28 13.80 8.32
N MET A 64 -0.88 14.08 8.92
CA MET A 64 -1.83 13.02 9.31
C MET A 64 -2.40 12.28 8.11
N ALA A 65 -2.76 13.02 7.05
CA ALA A 65 -3.24 12.44 5.80
C ALA A 65 -2.16 11.57 5.14
N THR A 66 -0.90 12.02 5.08
CA THR A 66 0.19 11.20 4.53
C THR A 66 0.42 9.94 5.36
N ILE A 67 0.45 10.03 6.69
CA ILE A 67 0.58 8.85 7.57
C ILE A 67 -0.57 7.87 7.35
N ALA A 68 -1.80 8.35 7.26
CA ALA A 68 -2.96 7.50 6.98
C ALA A 68 -2.81 6.74 5.65
N ILE A 69 -2.36 7.43 4.59
CA ILE A 69 -2.13 6.80 3.28
C ILE A 69 -0.96 5.82 3.33
N MET A 70 0.12 6.12 4.05
CA MET A 70 1.25 5.22 4.24
C MET A 70 0.83 3.90 4.90
N VAL A 71 -0.01 3.97 5.92
CA VAL A 71 -0.59 2.78 6.56
C VAL A 71 -1.41 1.98 5.55
N LYS A 72 -2.27 2.64 4.74
CA LYS A 72 -3.07 1.95 3.72
C LYS A 72 -2.24 1.23 2.67
N LEU A 73 -1.13 1.84 2.24
CA LEU A 73 -0.25 1.30 1.21
C LEU A 73 0.74 0.24 1.73
N GLY A 74 0.94 0.17 3.04
CA GLY A 74 1.92 -0.72 3.67
C GLY A 74 3.36 -0.24 3.48
N LEU A 75 3.58 1.08 3.48
CA LEU A 75 4.90 1.70 3.37
C LEU A 75 5.64 1.65 4.70
N ALA A 76 6.97 1.69 4.66
CA ALA A 76 7.78 1.79 5.88
C ALA A 76 7.56 3.15 6.57
N PRO A 77 7.45 3.19 7.92
CA PRO A 77 7.67 2.09 8.88
C PRO A 77 6.46 1.15 9.08
N THR A 78 5.28 1.51 8.61
CA THR A 78 4.00 0.79 8.79
C THR A 78 3.79 -0.43 7.87
N HIS A 79 4.87 -1.08 7.45
CA HIS A 79 4.86 -2.11 6.40
C HIS A 79 4.63 -3.54 6.89
N SER A 80 4.75 -3.79 8.20
CA SER A 80 4.79 -5.13 8.79
C SER A 80 3.56 -5.99 8.49
N TRP A 81 2.39 -5.36 8.36
CA TRP A 81 1.15 -6.08 8.08
C TRP A 81 1.07 -6.66 6.68
N TYR A 82 1.71 -6.00 5.72
CA TYR A 82 1.48 -6.24 4.31
C TYR A 82 2.00 -7.62 3.86
N PRO A 83 3.24 -8.05 4.21
CA PRO A 83 3.71 -9.40 3.92
C PRO A 83 2.92 -10.52 4.61
N GLU A 84 2.41 -10.27 5.82
CA GLU A 84 1.64 -11.28 6.58
C GLU A 84 0.27 -11.51 5.95
N VAL A 85 -0.43 -10.43 5.59
CA VAL A 85 -1.74 -10.50 4.93
C VAL A 85 -1.62 -11.18 3.57
N LEU A 86 -0.59 -10.86 2.78
CA LEU A 86 -0.36 -11.50 1.49
C LEU A 86 -0.06 -13.00 1.64
N GLN A 87 0.70 -13.40 2.66
CA GLN A 87 0.99 -14.82 2.86
C GLN A 87 -0.23 -15.64 3.30
N GLY A 88 -1.13 -15.03 4.08
CA GLY A 88 -2.34 -15.69 4.58
C GLY A 88 -3.48 -15.78 3.58
N THR A 89 -3.33 -15.20 2.38
CA THR A 89 -4.37 -15.14 1.34
C THR A 89 -4.02 -15.98 0.11
N THR A 90 -4.99 -16.21 -0.77
CA THR A 90 -4.78 -16.92 -2.04
C THR A 90 -4.04 -16.04 -3.05
N LEU A 91 -3.36 -16.63 -4.05
CA LEU A 91 -2.58 -15.85 -5.04
C LEU A 91 -3.45 -14.82 -5.79
N HIS A 92 -4.67 -15.17 -6.19
CA HIS A 92 -5.57 -14.25 -6.87
C HIS A 92 -5.99 -13.07 -5.97
N THR A 93 -6.23 -13.33 -4.69
CA THR A 93 -6.63 -12.27 -3.75
C THR A 93 -5.44 -11.39 -3.38
N ALA A 94 -4.27 -11.98 -3.24
CA ALA A 94 -3.00 -11.28 -3.11
C ALA A 94 -2.74 -10.33 -4.28
N MET A 95 -3.00 -10.77 -5.52
CA MET A 95 -2.90 -9.93 -6.72
C MET A 95 -3.84 -8.71 -6.66
N ILE A 96 -5.10 -8.90 -6.24
CA ILE A 96 -6.07 -7.79 -6.10
C ILE A 96 -5.59 -6.80 -5.01
N ILE A 97 -5.07 -7.31 -3.90
CA ILE A 97 -4.54 -6.48 -2.80
C ILE A 97 -3.30 -5.69 -3.26
N SER A 98 -2.41 -6.28 -4.05
CA SER A 98 -1.22 -5.59 -4.54
C SER A 98 -1.52 -4.58 -5.65
N THR A 99 -2.58 -4.77 -6.44
CA THR A 99 -2.88 -3.91 -7.59
C THR A 99 -4.04 -2.96 -7.30
N TRP A 100 -5.26 -3.48 -7.28
CA TRP A 100 -6.50 -2.72 -7.17
C TRP A 100 -6.58 -1.90 -5.88
N GLN A 101 -6.20 -2.49 -4.74
CA GLN A 101 -6.26 -1.79 -3.44
C GLN A 101 -5.28 -0.62 -3.35
N LYS A 102 -4.23 -0.58 -4.17
CA LYS A 102 -3.25 0.52 -4.17
C LYS A 102 -3.68 1.72 -5.01
N ILE A 103 -4.53 1.53 -6.04
CA ILE A 103 -4.89 2.61 -6.98
C ILE A 103 -5.51 3.82 -6.25
N ALA A 104 -6.55 3.60 -5.43
CA ALA A 104 -7.25 4.70 -4.77
C ALA A 104 -6.39 5.48 -3.75
N PRO A 105 -5.60 4.84 -2.86
CA PRO A 105 -4.69 5.58 -1.99
C PRO A 105 -3.57 6.31 -2.76
N LEU A 106 -3.05 5.74 -3.85
CA LEU A 106 -2.01 6.37 -4.67
C LEU A 106 -2.54 7.62 -5.38
N THR A 107 -3.76 7.57 -5.95
CA THR A 107 -4.37 8.74 -6.58
C THR A 107 -4.66 9.85 -5.58
N LEU A 108 -5.08 9.51 -4.35
CA LEU A 108 -5.26 10.50 -3.31
C LEU A 108 -3.94 11.17 -2.92
N LEU A 109 -2.86 10.41 -2.77
CA LEU A 109 -1.52 10.97 -2.50
C LEU A 109 -1.05 11.88 -3.64
N TYR A 110 -1.35 11.50 -4.89
CA TYR A 110 -1.02 12.27 -6.10
C TYR A 110 -1.75 13.62 -6.14
N LEU A 111 -3.00 13.66 -5.69
CA LEU A 111 -3.81 14.88 -5.64
C LEU A 111 -3.35 15.86 -4.55
N ILE A 112 -2.89 15.34 -3.40
CA ILE A 112 -2.45 16.19 -2.27
C ILE A 112 -0.96 16.52 -2.32
N HIS A 113 -0.21 15.98 -3.29
CA HIS A 113 1.25 16.04 -3.35
C HIS A 113 1.83 17.44 -3.10
N ASN A 114 1.25 18.48 -3.70
CA ASN A 114 1.74 19.85 -3.59
C ASN A 114 1.78 20.40 -2.15
N ASN A 115 0.93 19.88 -1.26
CA ASN A 115 0.85 20.36 0.13
C ASN A 115 1.57 19.42 1.11
N THR A 116 2.09 18.30 0.61
CA THR A 116 2.78 17.32 1.46
C THR A 116 4.23 17.71 1.68
N ASN A 117 4.75 17.41 2.87
CA ASN A 117 6.15 17.68 3.17
C ASN A 117 7.06 16.71 2.40
N HIS A 118 7.85 17.23 1.46
CA HIS A 118 8.77 16.46 0.65
C HIS A 118 9.80 15.67 1.48
N THR A 119 10.22 16.19 2.64
CA THR A 119 11.20 15.48 3.49
C THR A 119 10.61 14.19 4.05
N ILE A 120 9.33 14.19 4.43
CA ILE A 120 8.62 12.99 4.91
C ILE A 120 8.48 11.99 3.76
N LEU A 121 8.08 12.44 2.57
CA LEU A 121 7.95 11.57 1.40
C LEU A 121 9.26 10.88 1.01
N ILE A 122 10.36 11.64 0.94
CA ILE A 122 11.68 11.10 0.55
C ILE A 122 12.19 10.14 1.63
N THR A 123 12.10 10.50 2.91
CA THR A 123 12.59 9.64 4.00
C THR A 123 11.82 8.33 4.06
N CYS A 124 10.49 8.36 3.98
CA CYS A 124 9.67 7.14 3.90
C CYS A 124 9.93 6.35 2.60
N GLY A 125 10.14 7.04 1.47
CA GLY A 125 10.47 6.44 0.19
C GLY A 125 11.78 5.65 0.24
N LEU A 126 12.86 6.27 0.72
CA LEU A 126 14.16 5.61 0.85
C LEU A 126 14.12 4.47 1.88
N MET A 127 13.47 4.68 3.02
CA MET A 127 13.32 3.62 4.04
C MET A 127 12.56 2.41 3.48
N SER A 128 11.51 2.61 2.69
CA SER A 128 10.76 1.51 2.09
C SER A 128 11.53 0.77 1.01
N VAL A 129 12.37 1.46 0.22
CA VAL A 129 13.29 0.80 -0.73
C VAL A 129 14.31 -0.07 0.00
N ILE A 130 14.96 0.47 1.03
CA ILE A 130 15.98 -0.25 1.81
C ILE A 130 15.37 -1.48 2.51
N ILE A 131 14.26 -1.27 3.23
CA ILE A 131 13.59 -2.35 3.96
C ILE A 131 13.07 -3.40 2.98
N GLY A 132 12.36 -3.00 1.91
CA GLY A 132 11.85 -3.93 0.90
C GLY A 132 12.97 -4.74 0.23
N GLY A 133 14.10 -4.12 -0.06
CA GLY A 133 15.27 -4.80 -0.62
C GLY A 133 15.87 -5.83 0.32
N ILE A 134 16.28 -5.41 1.53
CA ILE A 134 17.00 -6.28 2.48
C ILE A 134 16.10 -7.40 3.00
N THR A 135 14.87 -7.07 3.40
CA THR A 135 13.97 -8.08 3.99
C THR A 135 13.41 -9.04 2.95
N GLY A 136 13.29 -8.61 1.69
CA GLY A 136 12.89 -9.45 0.56
C GLY A 136 13.89 -10.57 0.26
N LEU A 137 15.19 -10.30 0.40
CA LEU A 137 16.25 -11.29 0.17
C LEU A 137 16.17 -12.50 1.11
N ASN A 138 15.64 -12.31 2.32
CA ASN A 138 15.55 -13.37 3.33
C ASN A 138 14.19 -14.10 3.35
N GLN A 139 13.42 -14.04 2.25
CA GLN A 139 12.13 -14.74 2.15
C GLN A 139 12.20 -15.90 1.17
N THR A 140 11.68 -17.06 1.58
CA THR A 140 11.54 -18.25 0.73
C THR A 140 10.16 -18.39 0.09
N GLN A 141 9.19 -17.61 0.56
CA GLN A 141 7.79 -17.69 0.14
C GLN A 141 7.53 -16.67 -0.96
N ALA A 142 7.09 -17.11 -2.14
CA ALA A 142 6.89 -16.24 -3.30
C ALA A 142 5.97 -15.04 -2.99
N ARG A 143 4.90 -15.23 -2.20
CA ARG A 143 3.99 -14.14 -1.82
C ARG A 143 4.64 -13.09 -0.92
N LYS A 144 5.55 -13.48 -0.03
CA LYS A 144 6.30 -12.52 0.80
C LYS A 144 7.35 -11.77 -0.02
N ILE A 145 8.00 -12.44 -0.96
CA ILE A 145 8.92 -11.79 -1.92
C ILE A 145 8.15 -10.74 -2.72
N MET A 146 6.99 -11.11 -3.28
CA MET A 146 6.11 -10.17 -3.97
C MET A 146 5.66 -9.02 -3.06
N ALA A 147 5.39 -9.30 -1.78
CA ALA A 147 5.03 -8.26 -0.82
C ALA A 147 6.14 -7.21 -0.69
N PHE A 148 7.37 -7.65 -0.41
CA PHE A 148 8.52 -6.76 -0.23
C PHE A 148 8.93 -6.04 -1.52
N SER A 149 8.80 -6.69 -2.68
CA SER A 149 8.99 -6.03 -3.98
C SER A 149 8.03 -4.84 -4.14
N SER A 150 6.76 -5.00 -3.73
CA SER A 150 5.81 -3.90 -3.81
C SER A 150 6.09 -2.80 -2.79
N ILE A 151 6.61 -3.11 -1.60
CA ILE A 151 7.04 -2.09 -0.63
C ILE A 151 8.17 -1.25 -1.25
N ALA A 152 9.15 -1.89 -1.90
CA ALA A 152 10.23 -1.18 -2.59
C ALA A 152 9.72 -0.34 -3.77
N HIS A 153 8.82 -0.85 -4.60
CA HIS A 153 8.22 -0.08 -5.70
C HIS A 153 7.40 1.12 -5.21
N MET A 154 6.66 0.97 -4.10
CA MET A 154 5.97 2.12 -3.50
C MET A 154 6.97 3.16 -2.96
N GLY A 155 8.15 2.75 -2.51
CA GLY A 155 9.23 3.67 -2.14
C GLY A 155 9.77 4.47 -3.33
N TRP A 156 9.99 3.80 -4.47
CA TRP A 156 10.34 4.47 -5.73
C TRP A 156 9.26 5.42 -6.21
N PHE A 157 7.99 5.07 -6.01
CA PHE A 157 6.89 5.97 -6.31
C PHE A 157 6.91 7.24 -5.46
N LEU A 158 7.13 7.14 -4.14
CA LEU A 158 7.22 8.32 -3.25
C LEU A 158 8.41 9.22 -3.59
N THR A 159 9.55 8.64 -3.97
CA THR A 159 10.72 9.43 -4.38
C THR A 159 10.48 10.10 -5.73
N ALA A 160 9.91 9.39 -6.71
CA ALA A 160 9.54 9.97 -7.99
C ALA A 160 8.54 11.14 -7.85
N MET A 161 7.60 11.06 -6.90
CA MET A 161 6.64 12.13 -6.58
C MET A 161 7.33 13.43 -6.28
N THR A 162 8.38 13.38 -5.46
CA THR A 162 9.11 14.60 -5.09
C THR A 162 9.92 15.23 -6.22
N ILE A 163 10.09 14.53 -7.35
CA ILE A 163 10.92 14.98 -8.47
C ILE A 163 10.04 15.44 -9.63
N ASN A 164 9.21 14.55 -10.17
CA ASN A 164 8.39 14.84 -11.35
C ASN A 164 7.18 13.92 -11.44
N GLN A 165 6.03 14.53 -11.73
CA GLN A 165 4.75 13.86 -11.90
C GLN A 165 4.67 12.93 -13.13
N SER A 166 5.46 13.17 -14.18
CA SER A 166 5.53 12.21 -15.28
C SER A 166 6.23 10.90 -14.87
N LEU A 167 7.24 10.98 -14.00
CA LEU A 167 7.94 9.81 -13.48
C LEU A 167 7.06 9.01 -12.52
N THR A 168 6.22 9.67 -11.71
CA THR A 168 5.29 8.97 -10.81
C THR A 168 4.32 8.09 -11.56
N THR A 169 3.67 8.64 -12.59
CA THR A 169 2.71 7.90 -13.41
C THR A 169 3.38 6.72 -14.10
N LEU A 170 4.58 6.92 -14.66
CA LEU A 170 5.37 5.85 -15.26
C LEU A 170 5.67 4.72 -14.24
N THR A 171 6.12 5.07 -13.03
CA THR A 171 6.45 4.06 -12.00
C THR A 171 5.23 3.26 -11.54
N ILE A 172 4.04 3.88 -11.43
CA ILE A 172 2.79 3.15 -11.14
C ILE A 172 2.47 2.19 -12.28
N VAL A 173 2.52 2.65 -13.53
CA VAL A 173 2.16 1.82 -14.69
C VAL A 173 3.10 0.62 -14.79
N LEU A 174 4.40 0.83 -14.68
CA LEU A 174 5.39 -0.24 -14.68
C LEU A 174 5.13 -1.23 -13.54
N TYR A 175 4.86 -0.74 -12.33
CA TYR A 175 4.53 -1.59 -11.19
C TYR A 175 3.28 -2.46 -11.44
N LEU A 176 2.19 -1.86 -11.93
CA LEU A 176 0.95 -2.60 -12.20
C LEU A 176 1.16 -3.67 -13.28
N VAL A 177 1.87 -3.36 -14.35
CA VAL A 177 2.14 -4.30 -15.45
C VAL A 177 3.02 -5.46 -14.98
N THR A 178 4.14 -5.19 -14.28
CA THR A 178 5.05 -6.26 -13.85
C THR A 178 4.45 -7.13 -12.74
N THR A 179 3.72 -6.54 -11.80
CA THR A 179 3.06 -7.31 -10.74
C THR A 179 1.91 -8.17 -11.25
N THR A 180 1.08 -7.66 -12.14
CA THR A 180 0.02 -8.49 -12.75
C THR A 180 0.61 -9.64 -13.56
N ALA A 181 1.62 -9.37 -14.40
CA ALA A 181 2.28 -10.41 -15.19
C ALA A 181 2.88 -11.52 -14.30
N THR A 182 3.58 -11.16 -13.22
CA THR A 182 4.19 -12.13 -12.29
C THR A 182 3.15 -12.91 -11.50
N PHE A 183 2.09 -12.27 -10.98
CA PHE A 183 1.01 -12.97 -10.28
C PHE A 183 0.21 -13.92 -11.17
N ILE A 184 0.10 -13.63 -12.47
CA ILE A 184 -0.54 -14.53 -13.45
C ILE A 184 0.38 -15.71 -13.79
N ALA A 185 1.69 -15.49 -13.87
CA ALA A 185 2.66 -16.55 -14.15
C ALA A 185 2.84 -17.52 -12.96
N LEU A 186 2.86 -17.03 -11.72
CA LEU A 186 3.15 -17.82 -10.52
C LEU A 186 2.26 -19.08 -10.34
N PRO A 187 0.94 -19.06 -10.60
CA PRO A 187 0.10 -20.27 -10.55
C PRO A 187 0.42 -21.32 -11.62
N THR A 188 1.01 -20.92 -12.76
CA THR A 188 1.35 -21.84 -13.86
C THR A 188 2.60 -22.66 -13.55
N THR A 189 3.46 -22.15 -12.68
CA THR A 189 4.56 -22.88 -12.05
C THR A 189 4.03 -23.48 -10.73
N SER A 190 4.30 -24.75 -10.42
CA SER A 190 3.87 -25.37 -9.13
C SER A 190 4.51 -24.74 -7.87
N GLY A 191 5.25 -23.65 -8.04
CA GLY A 191 6.06 -22.93 -7.09
C GLY A 191 5.32 -22.16 -6.01
N LYS A 192 4.97 -22.78 -4.88
CA LYS A 192 4.60 -22.02 -3.66
C LYS A 192 5.82 -21.59 -2.86
N THR A 193 6.92 -22.32 -2.99
CA THR A 193 8.21 -22.06 -2.35
C THR A 193 9.32 -22.00 -3.40
N ILE A 194 10.46 -21.37 -3.07
CA ILE A 194 11.64 -21.35 -3.96
C ILE A 194 12.08 -22.76 -4.38
N ASN A 195 11.87 -23.76 -3.53
CA ASN A 195 12.23 -25.15 -3.84
C ASN A 195 11.28 -25.82 -4.86
N ASP A 196 10.11 -25.22 -5.09
CA ASP A 196 9.09 -25.70 -6.02
C ASP A 196 9.09 -24.93 -7.36
N LEU A 197 9.95 -23.91 -7.49
CA LEU A 197 10.20 -23.10 -8.70
C LEU A 197 11.46 -23.60 -9.41
#